data_AF-A0A2X0QG70-F1
#
_entry.id   AF-A0A2X0QG70-F1
#
_cell.length_a   1.000
_cell.length_b   1.000
_cell.length_c   1.000
_cell.angle_alpha   90.00
_cell.angle_beta   90.00
_cell.angle_gamma   90.00
#
_symmetry.space_group_name_H-M   'P 1'
#
loop_
_entity.id
_entity.type
_entity.pdbx_description
1 polymer ?
#
loop_
_entity_poly.entity_id
_entity_poly.type
_entity_poly.pdbx_seq_one_letter_code
_entity_poly.pdbx_strand_id
1 'polypeptide(L)'
;MVKNKTINLEFKSLIEKVPNIMQVFDESVIDISEVDKHKLTLLFKYALENPTLFPRKKIKETEDSTESAKEYINKWISSYLIDKRNPAIKKDLKDYGEIDKALIHRVKSYADIDEYKAMDYLKGHFLYMSAENVNGHILEEFLNSILEKYGWIWCAGSTYRAVDFCYLDKNKTVLLQVKNKYNTENSSSSEIRANTEIKVWKRLGRPGKSTPNNPIPTWNVLHDLIDADINLRNELTEENYLLYIEKN
;
A
#
# COMPACT_ATOMS: atom_id res chain seq x y z
N MET A 1 -1.85 12.92 -35.50
CA MET A 1 -1.18 12.69 -34.20
C MET A 1 -1.05 11.19 -34.00
N VAL A 2 0.17 10.65 -34.12
CA VAL A 2 0.42 9.25 -33.73
C VAL A 2 0.25 9.20 -32.21
N LYS A 3 -0.78 8.50 -31.71
CA LYS A 3 -0.87 8.22 -30.28
C LYS A 3 0.32 7.33 -29.94
N ASN A 4 1.28 7.85 -29.16
CA ASN A 4 2.37 7.04 -28.65
C ASN A 4 1.77 5.85 -27.91
N LYS A 5 2.03 4.64 -28.42
CA LYS A 5 1.54 3.41 -27.83
C LYS A 5 2.20 3.24 -26.45
N THR A 6 1.45 2.67 -25.51
CA THR A 6 1.93 2.46 -24.13
C THR A 6 1.85 0.98 -23.83
N ILE A 7 2.81 0.49 -23.05
CA ILE A 7 2.91 -0.91 -22.65
C ILE A 7 2.98 -1.01 -21.13
N ASN A 8 2.46 -2.11 -20.57
CA ASN A 8 2.66 -2.44 -19.16
C ASN A 8 3.92 -3.31 -19.06
N LEU A 9 5.01 -2.69 -18.60
CA LEU A 9 6.32 -3.31 -18.54
C LEU A 9 6.55 -4.00 -17.19
N GLU A 10 7.12 -5.21 -17.24
CA GLU A 10 7.75 -5.87 -16.10
C GLU A 10 9.24 -5.55 -16.08
N PHE A 11 9.73 -4.93 -15.01
CA PHE A 11 11.12 -4.45 -14.98
C PHE A 11 12.16 -5.56 -15.18
N LYS A 12 11.86 -6.80 -14.75
CA LYS A 12 12.71 -7.97 -14.96
C LYS A 12 13.16 -8.13 -16.41
N SER A 13 12.31 -7.77 -17.40
CA SER A 13 12.67 -7.90 -18.81
C SER A 13 13.77 -6.92 -19.28
N LEU A 14 14.10 -5.91 -18.47
CA LEU A 14 15.14 -4.92 -18.76
C LEU A 14 16.47 -5.20 -18.06
N ILE A 15 16.48 -5.97 -16.97
CA ILE A 15 17.69 -6.19 -16.15
C ILE A 15 18.83 -6.78 -17.00
N GLU A 16 18.53 -7.76 -17.86
CA GLU A 16 19.53 -8.38 -18.75
C GLU A 16 19.85 -7.52 -19.99
N LYS A 17 18.94 -6.63 -20.38
CA LYS A 17 19.09 -5.81 -21.61
C LYS A 17 19.85 -4.51 -21.38
N VAL A 18 19.93 -4.04 -20.13
CA VAL A 18 20.55 -2.77 -19.75
C VAL A 18 21.68 -3.06 -18.76
N PRO A 19 22.90 -3.36 -19.24
CA PRO A 19 24.00 -3.79 -18.38
C PRO A 19 24.45 -2.72 -17.35
N ASN A 20 24.17 -1.45 -17.62
CA ASN A 20 24.46 -0.31 -16.74
C ASN A 20 23.22 0.18 -15.97
N ILE A 21 22.26 -0.70 -15.64
CA ILE A 21 20.99 -0.31 -15.00
C ILE A 21 21.16 0.46 -13.69
N MET A 22 22.20 0.16 -12.90
CA MET A 22 22.51 0.88 -11.67
C MET A 22 22.95 2.32 -11.95
N GLN A 23 23.71 2.56 -13.01
CA GLN A 23 24.08 3.91 -13.41
C GLN A 23 22.84 4.71 -13.82
N VAL A 24 21.93 4.10 -14.59
CA VAL A 24 20.65 4.74 -14.97
C VAL A 24 19.84 5.09 -13.72
N PHE A 25 19.81 4.21 -12.72
CA PHE A 25 19.17 4.48 -11.44
C PHE A 25 19.84 5.63 -10.69
N ASP A 26 21.16 5.63 -10.58
CA ASP A 26 21.94 6.65 -9.86
C ASP A 26 21.71 8.04 -10.48
N GLU A 27 21.65 8.12 -11.82
CA GLU A 27 21.31 9.35 -12.55
C GLU A 27 19.87 9.83 -12.27
N SER A 28 18.92 8.91 -12.07
CA SER A 28 17.52 9.22 -11.77
C SER A 28 17.28 9.70 -10.32
N VAL A 29 18.24 9.52 -9.41
CA VAL A 29 18.10 9.90 -7.99
C VAL A 29 18.97 11.10 -7.58
N ILE A 30 19.62 11.77 -8.53
CA ILE A 30 20.54 12.90 -8.26
C ILE A 30 19.86 14.02 -7.45
N ASP A 31 18.63 14.39 -7.80
CA ASP A 31 17.92 15.53 -7.20
C ASP A 31 16.99 15.13 -6.04
N ILE A 32 17.16 13.95 -5.47
CA ILE A 32 16.34 13.42 -4.38
C ILE A 32 17.02 13.69 -3.03
N SER A 33 16.24 13.89 -1.97
CA SER A 33 16.76 14.00 -0.60
C SER A 33 17.65 12.80 -0.26
N GLU A 34 18.76 13.03 0.45
CA GLU A 34 19.70 11.94 0.78
C GLU A 34 19.04 10.79 1.55
N VAL A 35 18.05 11.09 2.40
CA VAL A 35 17.29 10.08 3.15
C VAL A 35 16.45 9.21 2.22
N ASP A 36 15.70 9.81 1.29
CA ASP A 36 14.87 9.04 0.35
C ASP A 36 15.73 8.34 -0.68
N LYS A 37 16.81 8.96 -1.15
CA LYS A 37 17.80 8.36 -2.05
C LYS A 37 18.40 7.10 -1.43
N HIS A 38 18.79 7.14 -0.15
CA HIS A 38 19.30 5.97 0.56
C HIS A 38 18.28 4.82 0.56
N LYS A 39 17.03 5.11 0.94
CA LYS A 39 15.94 4.12 0.98
C LYS A 39 15.62 3.54 -0.40
N LEU A 40 15.46 4.40 -1.40
CA LEU A 40 15.22 3.99 -2.79
C LEU A 40 16.38 3.14 -3.32
N THR A 41 17.62 3.46 -2.98
CA THR A 41 18.79 2.67 -3.38
C THR A 41 18.76 1.28 -2.75
N LEU A 42 18.45 1.15 -1.46
CA LEU A 42 18.30 -0.14 -0.80
C LEU A 42 17.18 -0.97 -1.44
N LEU A 43 16.01 -0.35 -1.63
CA LEU A 43 14.87 -0.99 -2.28
C LEU A 43 15.21 -1.44 -3.72
N PHE A 44 15.86 -0.58 -4.50
CA PHE A 44 16.17 -0.89 -5.88
C PHE A 44 17.17 -2.05 -5.99
N LYS A 45 18.26 -2.01 -5.21
CA LYS A 45 19.26 -3.09 -5.19
C LYS A 45 18.65 -4.43 -4.78
N TYR A 46 17.86 -4.45 -3.70
CA TYR A 46 17.23 -5.68 -3.24
C TYR A 46 16.23 -6.25 -4.28
N ALA A 47 15.52 -5.38 -5.01
CA ALA A 47 14.62 -5.83 -6.08
C ALA A 47 15.35 -6.25 -7.37
N LEU A 48 16.58 -5.78 -7.63
CA LEU A 48 17.39 -6.34 -8.72
C LEU A 48 17.77 -7.81 -8.46
N GLU A 49 18.02 -8.17 -7.20
CA GLU A 49 18.24 -9.54 -6.77
C GLU A 49 16.94 -10.35 -6.70
N ASN A 50 15.80 -9.66 -6.53
CA ASN A 50 14.46 -10.25 -6.44
C ASN A 50 13.47 -9.62 -7.44
N PRO A 51 13.65 -9.81 -8.77
CA PRO A 51 12.96 -9.01 -9.80
C PRO A 51 11.44 -9.10 -9.81
N THR A 52 10.85 -10.13 -9.20
CA THR A 52 9.39 -10.30 -9.09
C THR A 52 8.74 -9.25 -8.19
N LEU A 53 9.53 -8.59 -7.33
CA LEU A 53 9.06 -7.51 -6.45
C LEU A 53 8.77 -6.23 -7.22
N PHE A 54 9.40 -6.00 -8.38
CA PHE A 54 9.13 -4.80 -9.16
C PHE A 54 7.66 -4.76 -9.65
N PRO A 55 6.94 -3.64 -9.45
CA PRO A 55 5.59 -3.47 -9.95
C PRO A 55 5.57 -3.43 -11.47
N ARG A 56 4.43 -3.79 -12.05
CA ARG A 56 4.20 -3.46 -13.46
C ARG A 56 3.97 -1.96 -13.57
N LYS A 57 4.62 -1.30 -14.52
CA LYS A 57 4.37 0.13 -14.80
C LYS A 57 4.05 0.35 -16.27
N LYS A 58 3.08 1.23 -16.49
CA LYS A 58 2.72 1.68 -17.83
C LYS A 58 3.78 2.69 -18.31
N ILE A 59 4.50 2.37 -19.38
CA ILE A 59 5.50 3.25 -20.01
C ILE A 59 5.17 3.47 -21.49
N LYS A 60 5.81 4.46 -22.12
CA LYS A 60 5.73 4.61 -23.58
C LYS A 60 6.50 3.47 -24.22
N GLU A 61 5.95 2.93 -25.30
CA GLU A 61 6.64 1.91 -26.09
C GLU A 61 7.79 2.55 -26.85
N THR A 62 8.98 1.98 -26.70
CA THR A 62 10.20 2.37 -27.41
C THR A 62 11.03 1.11 -27.66
N GLU A 63 11.82 1.11 -28.74
CA GLU A 63 12.77 0.04 -29.04
C GLU A 63 14.03 0.14 -28.17
N ASP A 64 14.31 1.33 -27.61
CA ASP A 64 15.44 1.56 -26.72
C ASP A 64 15.14 1.05 -25.30
N SER A 65 15.86 0.00 -24.90
CA SER A 65 15.73 -0.60 -23.57
C SER A 65 16.24 0.31 -22.45
N THR A 66 17.22 1.17 -22.72
CA THR A 66 17.76 2.14 -21.76
C THR A 66 16.75 3.25 -21.50
N GLU A 67 16.12 3.77 -22.56
CA GLU A 67 15.05 4.78 -22.41
C GLU A 67 13.83 4.18 -21.69
N SER A 68 13.48 2.92 -21.99
CA SER A 68 12.44 2.19 -21.26
C SER A 68 12.76 2.05 -19.77
N ALA A 69 14.02 1.73 -19.44
CA ALA A 69 14.50 1.62 -18.06
C ALA A 69 14.40 2.96 -17.34
N LYS A 70 14.88 4.03 -17.97
CA LYS A 70 14.83 5.39 -17.43
C LYS A 70 13.40 5.85 -17.16
N GLU A 71 12.48 5.66 -18.11
CA GLU A 71 11.07 6.01 -17.90
C GLU A 71 10.45 5.19 -16.76
N TYR A 72 10.71 3.87 -16.71
CA TYR A 72 10.22 3.01 -15.64
C TYR A 72 10.74 3.47 -14.27
N ILE A 73 12.06 3.66 -14.13
CA ILE A 73 12.71 4.04 -12.87
C ILE A 73 12.18 5.39 -12.40
N ASN A 74 12.07 6.38 -13.29
CA ASN A 74 11.51 7.69 -12.95
C ASN A 74 10.06 7.58 -12.45
N LYS A 75 9.23 6.74 -13.08
CA LYS A 75 7.86 6.47 -12.59
C LYS A 75 7.85 5.69 -11.28
N TRP A 76 8.83 4.84 -11.04
CA TRP A 76 8.97 4.08 -9.79
C TRP A 76 9.31 4.99 -8.61
N ILE A 77 10.33 5.82 -8.78
CA ILE A 77 10.72 6.89 -7.85
C ILE A 77 9.55 7.86 -7.64
N SER A 78 8.93 8.33 -8.72
CA SER A 78 7.84 9.32 -8.61
C SER A 78 6.67 8.79 -7.81
N SER A 79 6.29 7.52 -7.98
CA SER A 79 5.23 6.92 -7.16
C SER A 79 5.56 6.94 -5.68
N TYR A 80 6.78 6.58 -5.30
CA TYR A 80 7.23 6.63 -3.90
C TYR A 80 7.16 8.03 -3.31
N LEU A 81 7.70 9.02 -4.02
CA LEU A 81 7.75 10.41 -3.55
C LEU A 81 6.37 11.06 -3.47
N ILE A 82 5.50 10.79 -4.46
CA ILE A 82 4.13 11.33 -4.50
C ILE A 82 3.33 10.78 -3.31
N ASP A 83 3.41 9.49 -3.05
CA ASP A 83 2.61 8.86 -1.99
C ASP A 83 3.03 9.37 -0.61
N LYS A 84 4.35 9.48 -0.34
CA LYS A 84 4.85 10.09 0.90
C LYS A 84 4.44 11.55 1.10
N ARG A 85 4.30 12.33 0.02
CA ARG A 85 3.94 13.76 0.09
C ARG A 85 2.43 14.00 0.22
N ASN A 86 1.61 13.02 -0.16
CA ASN A 86 0.15 13.15 -0.22
C ASN A 86 -0.52 12.14 0.74
N PRO A 87 -0.42 12.37 2.05
CA PRO A 87 -0.95 11.43 3.04
C PRO A 87 -2.46 11.26 2.88
N ALA A 88 -2.89 10.00 2.88
CA ALA A 88 -4.26 9.53 2.79
C ALA A 88 -5.14 10.05 3.92
N ILE A 89 -4.60 10.24 5.14
CA ILE A 89 -5.40 10.81 6.25
C ILE A 89 -5.95 12.20 5.93
N LYS A 90 -5.26 12.97 5.06
CA LYS A 90 -5.70 14.32 4.64
C LYS A 90 -6.73 14.32 3.51
N LYS A 91 -7.15 13.15 3.00
CA LYS A 91 -8.13 13.08 1.91
C LYS A 91 -9.54 13.24 2.47
N ASP A 92 -10.30 14.15 1.87
CA ASP A 92 -11.70 14.35 2.24
C ASP A 92 -12.54 13.08 2.01
N LEU A 93 -13.47 12.84 2.93
CA LEU A 93 -14.49 11.82 2.75
C LEU A 93 -15.52 12.26 1.71
N LYS A 94 -15.90 11.34 0.84
CA LYS A 94 -16.93 11.55 -0.17
C LYS A 94 -18.25 11.00 0.34
N ASP A 95 -19.29 11.81 0.29
CA ASP A 95 -20.68 11.44 0.59
C ASP A 95 -21.52 11.21 -0.67
N TYR A 96 -20.86 11.06 -1.83
CA TYR A 96 -21.48 10.88 -3.14
C TYR A 96 -20.84 9.72 -3.92
N GLY A 97 -21.60 9.17 -4.87
CA GLY A 97 -21.18 8.05 -5.71
C GLY A 97 -22.23 7.69 -6.75
N GLU A 98 -22.03 6.58 -7.44
CA GLU A 98 -23.00 6.04 -8.40
C GLU A 98 -24.24 5.54 -7.66
N ILE A 99 -25.42 5.87 -8.17
CA ILE A 99 -26.70 5.58 -7.52
C ILE A 99 -27.46 4.55 -8.35
N ASP A 100 -27.74 3.38 -7.74
CA ASP A 100 -28.64 2.37 -8.29
C ASP A 100 -30.05 2.52 -7.69
N LYS A 101 -31.01 2.95 -8.53
CA LYS A 101 -32.42 3.11 -8.13
C LYS A 101 -33.06 1.80 -7.68
N ALA A 102 -32.67 0.66 -8.24
CA ALA A 102 -33.24 -0.62 -7.85
C ALA A 102 -32.89 -0.96 -6.40
N LEU A 103 -31.66 -0.66 -5.95
CA LEU A 103 -31.24 -0.83 -4.56
C LEU A 103 -32.04 0.09 -3.62
N ILE A 104 -32.28 1.35 -4.02
CA ILE A 104 -33.10 2.28 -3.23
C ILE A 104 -34.51 1.73 -3.04
N HIS A 105 -35.18 1.31 -4.12
CA HIS A 105 -36.52 0.73 -4.04
C HIS A 105 -36.54 -0.53 -3.16
N ARG A 106 -35.53 -1.40 -3.29
CA ARG A 106 -35.41 -2.61 -2.46
C ARG A 106 -35.27 -2.27 -0.96
N VAL A 107 -34.42 -1.31 -0.61
CA VAL A 107 -34.22 -0.90 0.80
C VAL A 107 -35.48 -0.25 1.36
N LYS A 108 -36.13 0.66 0.59
CA LYS A 108 -37.43 1.26 0.97
C LYS A 108 -38.47 0.20 1.28
N SER A 109 -38.65 -0.78 0.39
CA SER A 109 -39.62 -1.86 0.57
C SER A 109 -39.29 -2.81 1.71
N TYR A 110 -38.00 -3.12 1.93
CA TYR A 110 -37.59 -4.05 2.98
C TYR A 110 -37.65 -3.42 4.38
N ALA A 111 -37.18 -2.18 4.52
CA ALA A 111 -37.10 -1.49 5.80
C ALA A 111 -38.37 -0.68 6.14
N ASP A 112 -39.35 -0.64 5.22
CA ASP A 112 -40.57 0.17 5.31
C ASP A 112 -40.29 1.65 5.62
N ILE A 113 -39.47 2.27 4.76
CA ILE A 113 -39.04 3.66 4.89
C ILE A 113 -39.35 4.47 3.64
N ASP A 114 -39.47 5.79 3.83
CA ASP A 114 -39.59 6.73 2.72
C ASP A 114 -38.28 6.91 1.95
N GLU A 115 -38.38 7.66 0.85
CA GLU A 115 -37.24 7.94 -0.02
C GLU A 115 -36.18 8.83 0.62
N TYR A 116 -36.60 9.78 1.45
CA TYR A 116 -35.70 10.71 2.11
C TYR A 116 -34.75 9.95 3.04
N LYS A 117 -35.29 9.05 3.87
CA LYS A 117 -34.52 8.22 4.79
C LYS A 117 -33.64 7.20 4.06
N ALA A 118 -34.13 6.62 2.96
CA ALA A 118 -33.31 5.72 2.13
C ALA A 118 -32.11 6.46 1.50
N MET A 119 -32.30 7.71 1.08
CA MET A 119 -31.21 8.55 0.57
C MET A 119 -30.21 8.94 1.65
N ASP A 120 -30.67 9.17 2.88
CA ASP A 120 -29.78 9.43 4.02
C ASP A 120 -28.88 8.22 4.34
N TYR A 121 -29.45 7.00 4.32
CA TYR A 121 -28.68 5.76 4.45
C TYR A 121 -27.64 5.60 3.33
N LEU A 122 -28.00 5.96 2.09
CA LEU A 122 -27.09 5.89 0.95
C LEU A 122 -25.92 6.88 1.08
N LYS A 123 -26.17 8.10 1.55
CA LYS A 123 -25.11 9.08 1.84
C LYS A 123 -24.17 8.59 2.93
N GLY A 124 -24.73 8.04 4.02
CA GLY A 124 -23.94 7.40 5.07
C GLY A 124 -23.09 6.25 4.52
N HIS A 125 -23.66 5.40 3.65
CA HIS A 125 -22.93 4.34 2.98
C HIS A 125 -21.76 4.87 2.13
N PHE A 126 -21.94 5.96 1.38
CA PHE A 126 -20.86 6.58 0.62
C PHE A 126 -19.72 7.08 1.52
N LEU A 127 -20.05 7.73 2.65
CA LEU A 127 -19.05 8.16 3.63
C LEU A 127 -18.23 6.99 4.17
N TYR A 128 -18.88 5.90 4.59
CA TYR A 128 -18.19 4.72 5.09
C TYR A 128 -17.36 4.03 4.00
N MET A 129 -17.87 3.91 2.77
CA MET A 129 -17.08 3.37 1.65
C MET A 129 -15.85 4.25 1.36
N SER A 130 -16.01 5.57 1.38
CA SER A 130 -14.90 6.49 1.19
C SER A 130 -13.83 6.29 2.26
N ALA A 131 -14.25 6.17 3.53
CA ALA A 131 -13.35 5.90 4.65
C ALA A 131 -12.66 4.53 4.52
N GLU A 132 -13.41 3.47 4.24
CA GLU A 132 -12.90 2.10 4.07
C GLU A 132 -11.82 1.99 2.99
N ASN A 133 -12.02 2.69 1.86
CA ASN A 133 -11.09 2.68 0.73
C ASN A 133 -9.72 3.30 1.06
N VAL A 134 -9.67 4.29 1.95
CA VAL A 134 -8.41 4.95 2.34
C VAL A 134 -7.81 4.36 3.62
N ASN A 135 -8.60 3.63 4.41
CA ASN A 135 -8.20 3.16 5.74
C ASN A 135 -6.93 2.29 5.73
N GLY A 136 -6.73 1.50 4.66
CA GLY A 136 -5.50 0.72 4.49
C GLY A 136 -4.25 1.60 4.42
N HIS A 137 -4.31 2.68 3.64
CA HIS A 137 -3.19 3.63 3.51
C HIS A 137 -2.97 4.42 4.80
N ILE A 138 -4.03 4.80 5.51
CA ILE A 138 -3.92 5.48 6.81
C ILE A 138 -3.24 4.58 7.84
N LEU A 139 -3.53 3.27 7.83
CA LEU A 139 -2.83 2.30 8.68
C LEU A 139 -1.34 2.23 8.34
N GLU A 140 -0.98 2.21 7.05
CA GLU A 140 0.42 2.28 6.63
C GLU A 140 1.10 3.58 7.08
N GLU A 141 0.43 4.73 6.98
CA GLU A 141 0.97 6.02 7.44
C GLU A 141 1.26 6.03 8.94
N PHE A 142 0.32 5.54 9.76
CA PHE A 142 0.53 5.38 11.19
C PHE A 142 1.75 4.50 11.48
N LEU A 143 1.82 3.32 10.84
CA LEU A 143 2.96 2.43 11.01
C LEU A 143 4.28 3.08 10.59
N ASN A 144 4.32 3.78 9.45
CA ASN A 144 5.53 4.47 8.99
C ASN A 144 5.98 5.55 9.98
N SER A 145 5.06 6.29 10.59
CA SER A 145 5.39 7.35 11.56
C SER A 145 6.17 6.86 12.79
N ILE A 146 6.10 5.54 13.05
CA ILE A 146 6.79 4.84 14.13
C ILE A 146 7.96 4.03 13.56
N LEU A 147 7.68 3.06 12.69
CA LEU A 147 8.63 2.04 12.21
C LEU A 147 9.83 2.63 11.45
N GLU A 148 9.67 3.77 10.78
CA GLU A 148 10.75 4.43 10.04
C GLU A 148 11.94 4.78 10.95
N LYS A 149 11.67 5.11 12.22
CA LYS A 149 12.70 5.41 13.24
C LYS A 149 13.48 4.17 13.68
N TYR A 150 12.89 2.99 13.48
CA TYR A 150 13.46 1.69 13.84
C TYR A 150 14.09 0.98 12.62
N GLY A 151 14.35 1.72 11.53
CA GLY A 151 15.06 1.21 10.35
C GLY A 151 14.19 0.48 9.33
N TRP A 152 12.88 0.41 9.54
CA TRP A 152 11.97 -0.09 8.50
C TRP A 152 11.83 0.94 7.37
N ILE A 153 11.59 0.42 6.17
CA ILE A 153 11.35 1.22 4.97
C ILE A 153 9.90 0.96 4.54
N TRP A 154 9.10 2.02 4.48
CA TRP A 154 7.76 1.96 3.87
C TRP A 154 7.88 1.91 2.35
N CYS A 155 7.29 0.89 1.73
CA CYS A 155 7.25 0.69 0.29
C CYS A 155 6.17 1.55 -0.39
N ALA A 156 6.12 2.84 -0.03
CA ALA A 156 5.12 3.80 -0.50
C ALA A 156 5.00 3.83 -2.03
N GLY A 157 3.80 4.14 -2.53
CA GLY A 157 3.54 4.21 -3.97
C GLY A 157 3.63 2.87 -4.70
N SER A 158 3.46 1.76 -3.98
CA SER A 158 3.61 0.40 -4.51
C SER A 158 4.97 0.15 -5.15
N THR A 159 6.04 0.60 -4.49
CA THR A 159 7.42 0.37 -4.97
C THR A 159 7.75 -1.12 -5.04
N TYR A 160 7.21 -1.93 -4.14
CA TYR A 160 7.22 -3.39 -4.23
C TYR A 160 5.81 -3.94 -4.41
N ARG A 161 5.71 -5.08 -5.12
CA ARG A 161 4.47 -5.82 -5.26
C ARG A 161 4.18 -6.60 -3.99
N ALA A 162 2.98 -6.42 -3.44
CA ALA A 162 2.48 -7.15 -2.28
C ALA A 162 3.32 -7.00 -1.00
N VAL A 163 4.17 -5.97 -0.92
CA VAL A 163 4.95 -5.62 0.26
C VAL A 163 4.68 -4.15 0.56
N ASP A 164 4.30 -3.87 1.80
CA ASP A 164 4.01 -2.52 2.27
C ASP A 164 5.18 -2.00 3.10
N PHE A 165 5.88 -2.87 3.84
CA PHE A 165 7.08 -2.52 4.59
C PHE A 165 8.20 -3.54 4.39
N CYS A 166 9.45 -3.09 4.41
CA CYS A 166 10.59 -3.98 4.50
C CYS A 166 11.63 -3.51 5.51
N TYR A 167 12.28 -4.47 6.13
CA TYR A 167 13.50 -4.29 6.89
C TYR A 167 14.64 -4.92 6.10
N LEU A 168 15.61 -4.12 5.67
CA LEU A 168 16.72 -4.55 4.82
C LEU A 168 18.04 -4.29 5.55
N ASP A 169 18.52 -5.29 6.29
CA ASP A 169 19.85 -5.30 6.91
C ASP A 169 20.66 -6.49 6.40
N LYS A 170 22.00 -6.44 6.55
CA LYS A 170 22.94 -7.46 6.06
C LYS A 170 22.62 -8.86 6.56
N ASN A 171 22.11 -8.98 7.79
CA ASN A 171 21.87 -10.25 8.45
C ASN A 171 20.39 -10.62 8.55
N LYS A 172 19.49 -9.68 8.24
CA LYS A 172 18.06 -9.85 8.44
C LYS A 172 17.29 -9.09 7.37
N THR A 173 16.53 -9.84 6.59
CA THR A 173 15.53 -9.28 5.70
C THR A 173 14.14 -9.69 6.16
N VAL A 174 13.24 -8.71 6.24
CA VAL A 174 11.82 -8.98 6.49
C VAL A 174 11.00 -8.20 5.48
N LEU A 175 10.15 -8.89 4.73
CA LEU A 175 9.14 -8.29 3.87
C LEU A 175 7.79 -8.45 4.55
N LEU A 176 7.05 -7.35 4.73
CA LEU A 176 5.79 -7.33 5.47
C LEU A 176 4.69 -6.72 4.59
N GLN A 177 3.58 -7.45 4.50
CA GLN A 177 2.33 -6.95 3.97
C GLN A 177 1.35 -6.67 5.12
N VAL A 178 0.75 -5.49 5.08
CA VAL A 178 -0.21 -4.99 6.05
C VAL A 178 -1.61 -5.05 5.46
N LYS A 179 -2.57 -5.51 6.26
CA LYS A 179 -3.98 -5.56 5.89
C LYS A 179 -4.83 -5.03 7.04
N ASN A 180 -5.85 -4.24 6.71
CA ASN A 180 -6.75 -3.70 7.73
C ASN A 180 -7.60 -4.81 8.40
N LYS A 181 -8.04 -5.82 7.65
CA LYS A 181 -8.95 -6.87 8.15
C LYS A 181 -8.66 -8.24 7.56
N TYR A 182 -9.09 -9.29 8.25
CA TYR A 182 -8.84 -10.68 7.89
C TYR A 182 -9.33 -11.12 6.50
N ASN A 183 -10.30 -10.43 5.91
CA ASN A 183 -10.95 -10.75 4.64
C ASN A 183 -10.49 -9.87 3.45
N THR A 184 -9.48 -9.01 3.62
CA THR A 184 -9.01 -8.12 2.55
C THR A 184 -7.93 -8.76 1.65
N GLU A 185 -8.17 -9.99 1.22
CA GLU A 185 -7.22 -10.75 0.39
C GLU A 185 -7.57 -10.62 -1.10
N ASN A 186 -6.72 -9.88 -1.83
CA ASN A 186 -6.80 -9.81 -3.30
C ASN A 186 -6.05 -11.01 -3.90
N SER A 187 -6.66 -11.66 -4.90
CA SER A 187 -6.09 -12.83 -5.59
C SER A 187 -4.68 -12.57 -6.14
N SER A 188 -4.45 -11.39 -6.73
CA SER A 188 -3.15 -10.98 -7.28
C SER A 188 -2.03 -10.89 -6.24
N SER A 189 -2.34 -10.60 -4.98
CA SER A 189 -1.36 -10.59 -3.90
C SER A 189 -1.07 -12.00 -3.39
N SER A 190 -2.07 -12.88 -3.38
CA SER A 190 -1.88 -14.28 -2.96
C SER A 190 -0.95 -15.08 -3.88
N GLU A 191 -1.03 -14.84 -5.20
CA GLU A 191 -0.18 -15.52 -6.19
C GLU A 191 1.32 -15.21 -6.01
N ILE A 192 1.65 -13.96 -5.66
CA ILE A 192 3.05 -13.55 -5.42
C ILE A 192 3.56 -14.17 -4.12
N ARG A 193 2.71 -14.22 -3.08
CA ARG A 193 3.04 -14.81 -1.78
C ARG A 193 3.29 -16.31 -1.83
N ALA A 194 2.62 -17.04 -2.72
CA ALA A 194 2.78 -18.49 -2.84
C ALA A 194 4.25 -18.91 -3.07
N ASN A 195 5.09 -18.01 -3.59
CA ASN A 195 6.50 -18.27 -3.88
C ASN A 195 7.46 -17.27 -3.19
N THR A 196 7.04 -16.57 -2.13
CA THR A 196 7.88 -15.57 -1.44
C THR A 196 7.73 -15.63 0.08
N GLU A 197 8.75 -15.21 0.83
CA GLU A 197 8.74 -15.16 2.30
C GLU A 197 8.05 -13.90 2.87
N ILE A 198 7.12 -13.31 2.11
CA ILE A 198 6.41 -12.09 2.54
C ILE A 198 5.49 -12.45 3.72
N LYS A 199 5.81 -11.90 4.89
CA LYS A 199 4.99 -12.01 6.10
C LYS A 199 3.72 -11.18 5.92
N VAL A 200 2.58 -11.68 6.40
CA VAL A 200 1.30 -10.95 6.34
C VAL A 200 0.80 -10.68 7.74
N TRP A 201 0.54 -9.41 8.03
CA TRP A 201 -0.14 -8.98 9.24
C TRP A 201 -1.50 -8.38 8.90
N LYS A 202 -2.49 -8.68 9.75
CA LYS A 202 -3.88 -8.25 9.61
C LYS A 202 -4.31 -7.54 10.88
N ARG A 203 -4.45 -6.21 10.88
CA ARG A 203 -4.80 -5.43 12.08
C ARG A 203 -5.97 -6.03 12.83
N LEU A 204 -7.05 -6.34 12.11
CA LEU A 204 -8.24 -6.99 12.65
C LEU A 204 -8.35 -8.47 12.23
N GLY A 205 -8.31 -9.36 13.22
CA GLY A 205 -8.58 -10.78 13.11
C GLY A 205 -10.07 -11.11 13.01
N ARG A 206 -10.38 -12.41 12.79
CA ARG A 206 -11.78 -12.88 12.72
C ARG A 206 -12.48 -12.66 14.07
N PRO A 207 -13.73 -12.18 14.08
CA PRO A 207 -14.52 -12.13 15.31
C PRO A 207 -14.75 -13.54 15.87
N GLY A 208 -14.86 -13.64 17.19
CA GLY A 208 -15.26 -14.87 17.85
C GLY A 208 -16.73 -15.21 17.60
N LYS A 209 -17.10 -16.49 17.72
CA LYS A 209 -18.51 -16.93 17.54
C LYS A 209 -19.48 -16.24 18.50
N SER A 210 -19.02 -15.92 19.71
CA SER A 210 -19.81 -15.22 20.74
C SER A 210 -19.87 -13.70 20.55
N THR A 211 -19.01 -13.11 19.72
CA THR A 211 -18.94 -11.67 19.47
C THR A 211 -18.79 -11.38 17.96
N PRO A 212 -19.78 -11.77 17.13
CA PRO A 212 -19.65 -11.79 15.67
C PRO A 212 -19.40 -10.41 15.04
N ASN A 213 -19.75 -9.33 15.74
CA ASN A 213 -19.59 -7.96 15.25
C ASN A 213 -18.28 -7.30 15.73
N ASN A 214 -17.51 -7.96 16.60
CA ASN A 214 -16.32 -7.40 17.22
C ASN A 214 -15.07 -8.13 16.72
N PRO A 215 -14.43 -7.66 15.64
CA PRO A 215 -13.15 -8.21 15.22
C PRO A 215 -12.08 -7.94 16.28
N ILE A 216 -11.13 -8.86 16.39
CA ILE A 216 -10.12 -8.83 17.46
C ILE A 216 -8.84 -8.18 16.92
N PRO A 217 -8.33 -7.09 17.51
CA PRO A 217 -7.05 -6.51 17.13
C PRO A 217 -5.89 -7.50 17.33
N THR A 218 -4.94 -7.55 16.39
CA THR A 218 -3.82 -8.52 16.41
C THR A 218 -2.44 -7.85 16.51
N TRP A 219 -2.36 -6.71 17.20
CA TRP A 219 -1.10 -5.95 17.36
C TRP A 219 0.04 -6.78 17.96
N ASN A 220 -0.26 -7.69 18.88
CA ASN A 220 0.72 -8.65 19.43
C ASN A 220 1.37 -9.50 18.33
N VAL A 221 0.60 -9.93 17.32
CA VAL A 221 1.13 -10.68 16.18
C VAL A 221 2.08 -9.81 15.37
N LEU A 222 1.77 -8.52 15.14
CA LEU A 222 2.71 -7.60 14.50
C LEU A 222 4.00 -7.50 15.29
N HIS A 223 3.90 -7.30 16.60
CA HIS A 223 5.05 -7.18 17.49
C HIS A 223 5.99 -8.37 17.37
N ASP A 224 5.44 -9.58 17.29
CA ASP A 224 6.23 -10.80 17.15
C ASP A 224 6.81 -10.94 15.73
N LEU A 225 6.08 -10.52 14.68
CA LEU A 225 6.58 -10.56 13.30
C LEU A 225 7.79 -9.64 13.06
N ILE A 226 7.83 -8.52 13.79
CA ILE A 226 8.87 -7.48 13.66
C ILE A 226 9.93 -7.53 14.77
N ASP A 227 9.82 -8.48 15.70
CA ASP A 227 10.66 -8.58 16.92
C ASP A 227 10.69 -7.27 17.72
N ALA A 228 9.51 -6.68 17.95
CA ALA A 228 9.37 -5.38 18.61
C ALA A 228 9.87 -5.41 20.07
N ASP A 229 10.68 -4.42 20.42
CA ASP A 229 11.05 -4.15 21.81
C ASP A 229 9.89 -3.52 22.61
N ILE A 230 10.09 -3.30 23.90
CA ILE A 230 9.05 -2.77 24.79
C ILE A 230 8.57 -1.37 24.38
N ASN A 231 9.46 -0.52 23.85
CA ASN A 231 9.10 0.85 23.44
C ASN A 231 8.21 0.79 22.20
N LEU A 232 8.62 0.01 21.20
CA LEU A 232 7.86 -0.18 19.98
C LEU A 232 6.50 -0.85 20.23
N ARG A 233 6.43 -1.81 21.16
CA ARG A 233 5.17 -2.44 21.59
C ARG A 233 4.19 -1.44 22.22
N ASN A 234 4.70 -0.46 22.97
CA ASN A 234 3.88 0.58 23.59
C ASN A 234 3.38 1.63 22.57
N GLU A 235 4.12 1.86 21.48
CA GLU A 235 3.70 2.76 20.40
C GLU A 235 2.70 2.10 19.45
N LEU A 236 2.91 0.81 19.10
CA LEU A 236 2.09 0.06 18.15
C LEU A 236 0.87 -0.60 18.80
N THR A 237 -0.13 0.21 19.14
CA THR A 237 -1.38 -0.25 19.75
C THR A 237 -2.61 0.22 18.96
N GLU A 238 -3.74 -0.45 19.18
CA GLU A 238 -5.02 -0.03 18.60
C GLU A 238 -5.41 1.37 19.08
N GLU A 239 -5.21 1.66 20.35
CA GLU A 239 -5.52 2.97 20.94
C GLU A 239 -4.72 4.09 20.27
N ASN A 240 -3.41 3.91 20.08
CA ASN A 240 -2.58 4.92 19.42
C ASN A 240 -2.93 5.09 17.94
N TYR A 241 -3.34 4.01 17.26
CA TYR A 241 -3.82 4.09 15.89
C TYR A 241 -5.12 4.90 15.77
N LEU A 242 -6.09 4.68 16.66
CA LEU A 242 -7.32 5.47 16.69
C LEU A 242 -7.03 6.95 17.02
N LEU A 243 -6.16 7.20 18.00
CA LEU A 243 -5.72 8.56 18.32
C LEU A 243 -4.99 9.24 17.16
N TYR A 244 -4.26 8.48 16.34
CA TYR A 244 -3.61 9.02 15.14
C TYR A 244 -4.64 9.51 14.12
N ILE A 245 -5.72 8.75 13.90
CA ILE A 245 -6.82 9.12 13.01
C ILE A 245 -7.56 10.36 13.51
N GLU A 246 -7.80 10.46 14.82
CA GLU A 246 -8.56 11.60 15.39
C GLU A 246 -7.79 12.92 15.37
N LYS A 247 -6.45 12.87 15.35
CA LYS A 247 -5.58 14.05 15.51
C LYS A 247 -5.03 14.62 14.20
N ASN A 248 -5.13 13.90 13.09
CA ASN A 248 -4.54 14.27 11.79
C ASN A 248 -5.61 14.36 10.71
#